data_AF-A0A6F8PML5-F1
#
_entry.id   AF-A0A6F8PML5-F1
#
_cell.length_a   1.000
_cell.length_b   1.000
_cell.length_c   1.000
_cell.angle_alpha   90.00
_cell.angle_beta   90.00
_cell.angle_gamma   90.00
#
_symmetry.space_group_name_H-M   'P 1'
#
loop_
_entity.id
_entity.type
_entity.pdbx_description
1 polymer ?
#
loop_
_entity_poly.entity_id
_entity_poly.type
_entity_poly.pdbx_seq_one_letter_code
_entity_poly.pdbx_strand_id
1 'polypeptide(L)'
;MITLSPIKRRLTYVVLFEITAIIFSTLVLMLLSESDAQESLPVAIFISLAAGIWNYLFNTAFEFWEMRQQIQERTFAIRSLHALGFEGGLVLICLPLYMVWYGVDLWTAFTMEAALLLFFLVYTFIFTLLFDQLFTLHLPLSK
;
A
#
# COMPACT_ATOMS: atom_id res chain seq x y z
N MET A 1 11.36 14.91 -19.27
CA MET A 1 11.99 14.05 -18.25
C MET A 1 12.75 14.93 -17.28
N ILE A 2 12.38 14.90 -15.99
CA ILE A 2 13.01 15.70 -14.93
C ILE A 2 14.00 14.82 -14.17
N THR A 3 15.26 15.25 -14.08
CA THR A 3 16.30 14.52 -13.32
C THR A 3 16.34 15.02 -11.89
N LEU A 4 16.15 14.12 -10.91
CA LEU A 4 16.20 14.42 -9.48
C LEU A 4 17.36 13.67 -8.80
N SER A 5 17.88 14.23 -7.70
CA SER A 5 18.80 13.49 -6.84
C SER A 5 18.10 12.29 -6.19
N PRO A 6 18.82 11.21 -5.80
CA PRO A 6 18.19 9.99 -5.29
C PRO A 6 17.24 10.21 -4.12
N ILE A 7 17.62 11.08 -3.17
CA ILE A 7 16.77 11.41 -2.01
C ILE A 7 15.54 12.19 -2.44
N LYS A 8 15.70 13.21 -3.31
CA LYS A 8 14.58 14.00 -3.82
C LYS A 8 13.60 13.16 -4.62
N ARG A 9 14.09 12.22 -5.45
CA ARG A 9 13.24 11.30 -6.22
C ARG A 9 12.43 10.39 -5.30
N ARG A 10 13.05 9.80 -4.28
CA ARG A 10 12.34 8.95 -3.29
C ARG A 10 11.27 9.73 -2.53
N LEU A 11 11.61 10.93 -2.05
CA LEU A 11 10.64 11.77 -1.34
C LEU A 11 9.47 12.18 -2.25
N THR A 12 9.77 12.61 -3.48
CA THR A 12 8.74 12.98 -4.47
C THR A 12 7.85 11.79 -4.79
N TYR A 13 8.42 10.60 -4.96
CA TYR A 13 7.66 9.37 -5.19
C TYR A 13 6.68 9.11 -4.05
N VAL A 14 7.18 9.03 -2.81
CA VAL A 14 6.35 8.68 -1.64
C VAL A 14 5.26 9.72 -1.41
N VAL A 15 5.60 11.01 -1.46
CA VAL A 15 4.62 12.09 -1.24
C VAL A 15 3.53 12.09 -2.30
N LEU A 16 3.90 12.00 -3.58
CA LEU A 16 2.91 11.96 -4.66
C LEU A 16 2.06 10.70 -4.55
N PHE A 17 2.68 9.54 -4.33
CA PHE A 17 2.00 8.27 -4.19
C PHE A 17 0.97 8.30 -3.07
N GLU A 18 1.32 8.79 -1.89
CA GLU A 18 0.41 8.87 -0.74
C GLU A 18 -0.74 9.85 -0.99
N ILE A 19 -0.46 11.04 -1.53
CA ILE A 19 -1.52 12.02 -1.80
C ILE A 19 -2.53 11.47 -2.82
N THR A 20 -2.06 10.90 -3.93
CA THR A 20 -2.96 10.35 -4.93
C THR A 20 -3.64 9.07 -4.46
N ALA A 21 -2.97 8.26 -3.63
CA ALA A 21 -3.56 7.07 -3.00
C ALA A 21 -4.74 7.45 -2.12
N ILE A 22 -4.60 8.46 -1.24
CA ILE A 22 -5.69 8.93 -0.37
C ILE A 22 -6.86 9.46 -1.21
N ILE A 23 -6.59 10.25 -2.25
CA ILE A 23 -7.63 10.79 -3.13
C ILE A 23 -8.41 9.65 -3.80
N PHE A 24 -7.72 8.71 -4.46
CA PHE A 24 -8.40 7.65 -5.18
C PHE A 24 -9.08 6.63 -4.26
N SER A 25 -8.44 6.26 -3.13
CA SER A 25 -9.07 5.37 -2.15
C SER A 25 -10.32 6.00 -1.53
N THR A 26 -10.32 7.31 -1.28
CA THR A 26 -11.53 8.04 -0.86
C THR A 26 -12.64 7.87 -1.90
N LEU A 27 -12.34 8.07 -3.19
CA LEU A 27 -13.33 7.91 -4.27
C LEU A 27 -13.86 6.47 -4.36
N VAL A 28 -12.97 5.47 -4.26
CA VAL A 28 -13.37 4.06 -4.26
C VAL A 28 -14.26 3.76 -3.06
N LEU A 29 -13.91 4.23 -1.86
CA LEU A 29 -14.70 4.01 -0.65
C LEU A 29 -16.06 4.70 -0.69
N MET A 30 -16.14 5.93 -1.23
CA MET A 30 -17.42 6.60 -1.45
C MET A 30 -18.33 5.78 -2.36
N LEU A 31 -17.78 5.22 -3.45
CA LEU A 31 -18.55 4.39 -4.38
C LEU A 31 -19.02 3.07 -3.75
N LEU A 32 -18.21 2.49 -2.85
CA LEU A 32 -18.52 1.20 -2.22
C LEU A 32 -19.44 1.32 -1.01
N SER A 33 -19.38 2.43 -0.28
CA SER A 33 -20.19 2.68 0.91
C SER A 33 -21.41 3.57 0.66
N GLU A 34 -21.60 4.04 -0.59
CA GLU A 34 -22.63 5.02 -0.97
C GLU A 34 -22.63 6.29 -0.07
N SER A 35 -21.43 6.69 0.38
CA SER A 35 -21.21 7.81 1.30
C SER A 35 -20.56 9.02 0.63
N ASP A 36 -20.62 10.16 1.32
CA ASP A 36 -19.96 11.39 0.89
C ASP A 36 -18.46 11.41 1.24
N ALA A 37 -17.72 12.29 0.57
CA ALA A 37 -16.27 12.45 0.79
C ALA A 37 -15.92 12.77 2.25
N GLN A 38 -16.80 13.46 2.98
CA GLN A 38 -16.58 13.81 4.39
C GLN A 38 -16.54 12.58 5.29
N GLU A 39 -17.27 11.51 4.94
CA GLU A 39 -17.31 10.27 5.71
C GLU A 39 -16.19 9.31 5.30
N SER A 40 -15.84 9.27 4.01
CA SER A 40 -14.85 8.33 3.47
C SER A 40 -13.39 8.81 3.52
N LEU A 41 -13.14 10.13 3.47
CA LEU A 41 -11.77 10.67 3.51
C LEU A 41 -11.03 10.32 4.81
N PRO A 42 -11.63 10.45 6.02
CA PRO A 42 -10.96 10.05 7.25
C PRO A 42 -10.56 8.58 7.25
N VAL A 43 -11.43 7.69 6.75
CA VAL A 43 -11.16 6.25 6.66
C VAL A 43 -10.00 5.98 5.72
N ALA A 44 -10.00 6.60 4.52
CA ALA A 44 -8.91 6.48 3.56
C ALA A 44 -7.56 6.88 4.18
N ILE A 45 -7.53 7.98 4.95
CA ILE A 45 -6.33 8.42 5.67
C ILE A 45 -5.91 7.39 6.72
N PHE A 46 -6.85 6.88 7.53
CA PHE A 46 -6.55 5.87 8.55
C PHE A 46 -6.02 4.56 7.94
N ILE A 47 -6.61 4.12 6.83
CA ILE A 47 -6.15 2.94 6.08
C ILE A 47 -4.75 3.17 5.53
N SER A 48 -4.49 4.31 4.87
CA SER A 48 -3.16 4.61 4.32
C SER A 48 -2.09 4.60 5.42
N LEU A 49 -2.40 5.23 6.56
CA LEU A 49 -1.51 5.25 7.71
C LEU A 49 -1.30 3.84 8.31
N ALA A 50 -2.38 3.09 8.51
CA ALA A 50 -2.32 1.73 9.05
C ALA A 50 -1.53 0.81 8.12
N ALA A 51 -1.74 0.89 6.81
CA ALA A 51 -1.01 0.15 5.80
C ALA A 51 0.48 0.51 5.79
N GLY A 52 0.83 1.80 5.87
CA GLY A 52 2.22 2.25 5.95
C GLY A 52 2.93 1.75 7.21
N ILE A 53 2.27 1.84 8.37
CA ILE A 53 2.79 1.32 9.65
C ILE A 53 2.93 -0.19 9.60
N TRP A 54 1.89 -0.91 9.15
CA TRP A 54 1.90 -2.36 9.03
C TRP A 54 2.99 -2.83 8.08
N ASN A 55 3.18 -2.14 6.96
CA ASN A 55 4.24 -2.47 6.01
C ASN A 55 5.63 -2.37 6.64
N TYR A 56 5.90 -1.30 7.38
CA TYR A 56 7.17 -1.17 8.08
C TYR A 56 7.36 -2.26 9.14
N LEU A 57 6.35 -2.49 9.98
CA LEU A 57 6.40 -3.47 11.06
C LEU A 57 6.55 -4.91 10.54
N PHE A 58 5.72 -5.30 9.57
CA PHE A 58 5.73 -6.64 9.00
C PHE A 58 7.05 -6.94 8.30
N ASN A 59 7.53 -6.04 7.44
CA ASN A 59 8.80 -6.24 6.75
C ASN A 59 9.96 -6.37 7.74
N THR A 60 10.01 -5.51 8.76
CA THR A 60 11.05 -5.57 9.81
C THR A 60 11.00 -6.89 10.58
N ALA A 61 9.79 -7.34 10.98
CA ALA A 61 9.61 -8.59 11.70
C ALA A 61 9.96 -9.81 10.84
N PHE A 62 9.60 -9.78 9.55
CA PHE A 62 9.90 -10.85 8.62
C PHE A 62 11.41 -10.95 8.34
N GLU A 63 12.08 -9.82 8.12
CA GLU A 63 13.55 -9.76 7.97
C GLU A 63 14.26 -10.30 9.21
N PHE A 64 13.80 -9.93 10.42
CA PHE A 64 14.35 -10.48 11.65
C PHE A 64 14.16 -11.99 11.76
N TRP A 65 12.99 -12.50 11.36
CA TRP A 65 12.73 -13.94 11.29
C TRP A 65 13.64 -14.63 10.27
N GLU A 66 13.84 -14.07 9.08
CA GLU A 66 14.76 -14.61 8.06
C GLU A 66 16.20 -14.69 8.56
N MET A 67 16.67 -13.63 9.22
CA MET A 67 17.99 -13.61 9.86
C MET A 67 18.13 -14.72 10.92
N ARG A 68 17.09 -14.90 11.75
CA ARG A 68 17.07 -15.94 12.78
C ARG A 68 17.08 -17.35 12.19
N GLN A 69 16.40 -17.56 11.05
CA GLN A 69 16.35 -18.83 10.34
C GLN A 69 17.53 -19.06 9.39
N GLN A 70 18.48 -18.12 9.30
CA GLN A 70 19.64 -18.17 8.38
C GLN A 70 19.23 -18.36 6.91
N ILE A 71 18.08 -17.80 6.53
CA ILE A 71 17.57 -17.85 5.16
C ILE A 71 18.40 -16.88 4.32
N GLN A 72 19.21 -17.41 3.40
CA GLN A 72 20.02 -16.60 2.48
C GLN A 72 19.30 -16.25 1.18
N GLU A 73 18.39 -17.13 0.73
CA GLU A 73 17.62 -16.94 -0.48
C GLU A 73 16.12 -17.18 -0.23
N ARG A 74 15.30 -16.22 -0.69
CA ARG A 74 13.84 -16.34 -0.65
C ARG A 74 13.35 -17.30 -1.73
N THR A 75 13.13 -18.55 -1.34
CA THR A 75 12.44 -19.55 -2.17
C THR A 75 11.01 -19.13 -2.47
N PHE A 76 10.36 -19.77 -3.45
CA PHE A 76 8.96 -19.50 -3.76
C PHE A 76 8.05 -19.62 -2.52
N ALA A 77 8.25 -20.67 -1.71
CA ALA A 77 7.47 -20.88 -0.49
C ALA A 77 7.60 -19.72 0.51
N ILE A 78 8.81 -19.19 0.70
CA ILE A 78 9.06 -18.06 1.62
C ILE A 78 8.42 -16.79 1.10
N ARG A 79 8.48 -16.55 -0.22
CA ARG A 79 7.81 -15.40 -0.86
C ARG A 79 6.30 -15.49 -0.72
N SER A 80 5.72 -16.68 -0.90
CA SER A 80 4.29 -16.90 -0.69
C SER A 80 3.89 -16.70 0.77
N LEU A 81 4.69 -17.21 1.72
CA LEU A 81 4.44 -16.99 3.15
C LEU A 81 4.49 -15.51 3.50
N HIS A 82 5.47 -14.77 2.99
CA HIS A 82 5.56 -13.32 3.17
C HIS A 82 4.34 -12.61 2.61
N ALA A 83 3.98 -12.89 1.35
CA ALA A 83 2.86 -12.22 0.68
C ALA A 83 1.52 -12.51 1.37
N LEU A 84 1.25 -13.78 1.68
CA LEU A 84 0.01 -14.18 2.37
C LEU A 84 -0.04 -13.66 3.81
N GLY A 85 1.10 -13.65 4.52
CA GLY A 85 1.17 -13.11 5.87
C GLY A 85 0.99 -11.59 5.91
N PHE A 86 1.58 -10.88 4.95
CA PHE A 86 1.44 -9.43 4.80
C PHE A 86 -0.02 -9.07 4.52
N GLU A 87 -0.59 -9.67 3.47
CA GLU A 87 -1.94 -9.37 2.99
C GLU A 87 -2.99 -9.78 4.02
N GLY A 88 -2.87 -11.00 4.55
CA GLY A 88 -3.77 -11.49 5.58
C GLY A 88 -3.74 -10.65 6.84
N GLY A 89 -2.54 -10.22 7.28
CA GLY A 89 -2.41 -9.31 8.41
C GLY A 89 -3.02 -7.93 8.16
N LEU A 90 -2.83 -7.38 6.95
CA LEU A 90 -3.41 -6.11 6.56
C LEU A 90 -4.94 -6.16 6.57
N VAL A 91 -5.53 -7.20 5.96
CA VAL A 91 -6.98 -7.46 5.97
C VAL A 91 -7.50 -7.51 7.41
N LEU A 92 -6.81 -8.22 8.31
CA LEU A 92 -7.23 -8.33 9.71
C LEU A 92 -7.19 -6.98 10.46
N ILE A 93 -6.32 -6.06 10.06
CA ILE A 93 -6.23 -4.70 10.64
C ILE A 93 -7.32 -3.79 10.05
N CYS A 94 -7.57 -3.89 8.74
CA CYS A 94 -8.52 -3.03 8.04
C CYS A 94 -9.99 -3.43 8.29
N LEU A 95 -10.30 -4.73 8.41
CA LEU A 95 -11.68 -5.21 8.59
C LEU A 95 -12.43 -4.57 9.76
N PRO A 96 -11.88 -4.53 11.00
CA PRO A 96 -12.55 -3.88 12.12
C PRO A 96 -12.79 -2.39 11.87
N LEU A 97 -11.90 -1.71 11.15
CA LEU A 97 -12.05 -0.29 10.82
C LEU A 97 -13.28 -0.08 9.93
N TYR A 98 -13.45 -0.86 8.87
CA TYR A 98 -14.64 -0.76 8.01
C TYR A 98 -15.93 -1.10 8.77
N MET A 99 -15.92 -2.19 9.54
CA MET A 99 -17.12 -2.63 10.27
C MET A 99 -17.56 -1.59 11.29
N VAL A 100 -16.63 -1.00 12.05
CA VAL A 100 -16.95 0.01 13.06
C VAL A 100 -17.32 1.34 12.41
N TRP A 101 -16.61 1.76 11.36
CA TRP A 101 -16.83 3.08 10.75
C TRP A 101 -18.08 3.14 9.89
N TYR A 102 -18.28 2.15 9.01
CA TYR A 102 -19.42 2.10 8.10
C TYR A 102 -20.60 1.30 8.65
N GLY A 103 -20.45 0.64 9.81
CA GLY A 103 -21.52 -0.18 10.41
C GLY A 103 -21.88 -1.41 9.58
N VAL A 104 -20.97 -1.89 8.74
CA VAL A 104 -21.19 -3.00 7.81
C VAL A 104 -20.83 -4.35 8.44
N ASP A 105 -21.40 -5.42 7.90
CA ASP A 105 -21.07 -6.78 8.31
C ASP A 105 -19.70 -7.23 7.77
N LEU A 106 -19.19 -8.36 8.27
CA LEU A 106 -17.88 -8.88 7.91
C LEU A 106 -17.73 -9.13 6.41
N TRP A 107 -18.79 -9.61 5.74
CA TRP A 107 -18.73 -9.89 4.30
C TRP A 107 -18.58 -8.60 3.50
N THR A 108 -19.38 -7.59 3.81
CA THR A 108 -19.28 -6.28 3.16
C THR A 108 -17.92 -5.64 3.41
N ALA A 109 -17.44 -5.62 4.66
CA ALA A 109 -16.10 -5.13 4.99
C ALA A 109 -14.99 -5.86 4.20
N PHE A 110 -15.10 -7.18 4.06
CA PHE A 110 -14.16 -7.97 3.27
C PHE A 110 -14.22 -7.63 1.79
N THR A 111 -15.40 -7.42 1.22
CA THR A 111 -15.52 -6.98 -0.18
C THR A 111 -14.93 -5.59 -0.41
N MET A 112 -15.10 -4.67 0.55
CA MET A 112 -14.48 -3.34 0.48
C MET A 112 -12.95 -3.41 0.50
N GLU A 113 -12.41 -4.22 1.41
CA GLU A 113 -10.96 -4.44 1.49
C GLU A 113 -10.43 -5.10 0.22
N ALA A 114 -11.08 -6.16 -0.28
CA ALA A 114 -10.67 -6.83 -1.51
C ALA A 114 -10.70 -5.89 -2.72
N ALA A 115 -11.71 -5.02 -2.81
CA ALA A 115 -11.80 -4.01 -3.87
C ALA A 115 -10.66 -2.99 -3.78
N LEU A 116 -10.34 -2.51 -2.58
CA LEU A 116 -9.21 -1.61 -2.37
C LEU A 116 -7.86 -2.28 -2.66
N LEU A 117 -7.65 -3.53 -2.24
CA LEU A 117 -6.42 -4.27 -2.53
C LEU A 117 -6.21 -4.45 -4.04
N LEU A 118 -7.25 -4.85 -4.78
CA LEU A 118 -7.21 -4.93 -6.24
C LEU A 118 -6.96 -3.57 -6.89
N PHE A 119 -7.61 -2.52 -6.38
CA PHE A 119 -7.36 -1.15 -6.83
C PHE A 119 -5.89 -0.77 -6.62
N PHE A 120 -5.34 -0.97 -5.42
CA PHE A 120 -3.95 -0.64 -5.08
C PHE A 120 -2.94 -1.44 -5.88
N LEU A 121 -3.23 -2.69 -6.22
CA LEU A 121 -2.40 -3.52 -7.10
C LEU A 121 -2.23 -2.84 -8.47
N VAL A 122 -3.34 -2.44 -9.10
CA VAL A 122 -3.35 -1.79 -10.42
C VAL A 122 -2.78 -0.37 -10.32
N TYR A 123 -3.20 0.39 -9.32
CA TYR A 123 -2.74 1.75 -9.06
C TYR A 123 -1.24 1.82 -8.87
N THR A 124 -0.65 0.94 -8.05
CA THR A 124 0.79 0.93 -7.79
C THR A 124 1.56 0.69 -9.08
N PHE A 125 1.15 -0.29 -9.87
CA PHE A 125 1.77 -0.57 -11.16
C PHE A 125 1.73 0.64 -12.11
N ILE A 126 0.54 1.22 -12.31
CA ILE A 126 0.36 2.37 -13.21
C ILE A 126 1.14 3.59 -12.70
N PHE A 127 1.06 3.88 -11.41
CA PHE A 127 1.76 5.00 -10.81
C PHE A 127 3.27 4.86 -10.98
N THR A 128 3.85 3.69 -10.68
CA THR A 128 5.29 3.46 -10.84
C THR A 128 5.72 3.67 -12.29
N LEU A 129 4.95 3.15 -13.27
CA LEU A 129 5.24 3.34 -14.68
C LEU A 129 5.23 4.82 -15.09
N LEU A 130 4.19 5.56 -14.71
CA LEU A 130 4.08 6.99 -15.03
C LEU A 130 5.17 7.80 -14.34
N PHE A 131 5.47 7.50 -13.08
CA PHE A 131 6.50 8.17 -12.32
C PHE A 131 7.88 7.98 -12.97
N ASP A 132 8.21 6.76 -13.38
CA ASP A 132 9.49 6.45 -14.01
C ASP A 132 9.65 7.07 -15.41
N GLN A 133 8.54 7.26 -16.14
CA GLN A 133 8.53 8.00 -17.40
C GLN A 133 8.77 9.51 -17.20
N LEU A 134 8.30 10.07 -16.08
CA LEU A 134 8.43 11.50 -15.78
C LEU A 134 9.77 11.84 -15.11
N PHE A 135 10.22 11.00 -14.17
CA PHE A 135 11.37 11.22 -13.30
C PHE A 135 12.45 10.16 -13.52
N THR A 136 13.42 10.47 -14.37
CA THR A 136 14.52 9.55 -14.67
C THR A 136 15.53 9.48 -13.54
N LEU A 137 16.09 8.28 -13.37
CA LEU A 137 17.24 8.07 -12.51
C LEU A 137 18.46 8.78 -13.11
N HIS A 138 19.14 9.57 -12.30
CA HIS A 138 20.46 10.07 -12.64
C HIS A 138 21.42 8.88 -12.61
N LEU A 139 21.70 8.27 -13.76
CA LEU A 139 22.78 7.29 -13.87
C LEU A 139 24.10 8.05 -13.68
N PRO A 140 24.97 7.65 -12.75
CA PRO A 140 26.35 8.11 -12.80
C PRO A 140 26.92 7.59 -14.12
N LEU A 141 27.41 8.50 -14.98
CA LEU A 141 28.11 8.12 -16.21
C LEU A 141 29.20 7.11 -15.81
N SER A 142 29.15 5.88 -16.34
CA SER A 142 30.28 4.97 -16.21
C SER A 142 31.48 5.67 -16.84
N LYS A 143 32.57 5.79 -16.07
CA LYS A 143 33.85 6.28 -16.57
C LYS A 143 34.35 5.40 -17.72
#